data_AF-A0A1V2P9H4-F1
#
_entry.id   AF-A0A1V2P9H4-F1
#
_cell.length_a   1.000
_cell.length_b   1.000
_cell.length_c   1.000
_cell.angle_alpha   90.00
_cell.angle_beta   90.00
_cell.angle_gamma   90.00
#
_symmetry.space_group_name_H-M   'P 1'
#
loop_
_entity.id
_entity.type
_entity.pdbx_description
1 polymer ?
#
loop_
_entity_poly.entity_id
_entity_poly.type
_entity_poly.pdbx_seq_one_letter_code
_entity_poly.pdbx_strand_id
1 'polypeptide(L)'
;MSQPVEAVLNPLTDVPLLGYVITVVNDAFTQLSLPFWLRSLIELVLAGLLGYALLRLLASRLLPWLGTALVTPAVLVGDLVRTLLLLPDLAVSRGMRRLGRIPPEVVYAYGTVVMTSVDLFEKVVRRLVPKLAAVKNGSGIVLVVLLVVLFLVWNSQSCAGGPPADGACVSPITHWTTSLSTWFTELGATDQR
;
A
#
# COMPACT_ATOMS: atom_id res chain seq x y z
N MET A 1 -0.26 -10.23 46.15
CA MET A 1 0.18 -9.18 45.23
C MET A 1 -0.46 -9.44 43.88
N SER A 2 -1.58 -8.77 43.61
CA SER A 2 -2.20 -8.75 42.29
C SER A 2 -1.18 -8.14 41.32
N GLN A 3 -0.75 -8.90 40.33
CA GLN A 3 0.03 -8.32 39.24
C GLN A 3 -0.76 -7.13 38.68
N PRO A 4 -0.12 -5.96 38.46
CA PRO A 4 -0.80 -4.89 37.74
C PRO A 4 -1.31 -5.50 36.45
N VAL A 5 -2.61 -5.35 36.18
CA VAL A 5 -3.20 -5.75 34.90
C VAL A 5 -2.36 -5.03 33.85
N GLU A 6 -1.44 -5.76 33.20
CA GLU A 6 -0.69 -5.23 32.08
C GLU A 6 -1.76 -4.72 31.13
N ALA A 7 -1.80 -3.40 30.94
CA ALA A 7 -2.75 -2.79 30.04
C ALA A 7 -2.52 -3.46 28.70
N VAL A 8 -3.45 -4.34 28.31
CA VAL A 8 -3.37 -5.12 27.09
C VAL A 8 -3.24 -4.11 25.95
N LEU A 9 -2.01 -3.94 25.47
CA LEU A 9 -1.68 -2.90 24.52
C LEU A 9 -2.33 -3.29 23.20
N ASN A 10 -3.34 -2.52 22.83
CA ASN A 10 -4.08 -2.72 21.61
C ASN A 10 -3.12 -2.47 20.42
N PRO A 11 -2.89 -3.46 19.52
CA PRO A 11 -1.91 -3.35 18.44
C PRO A 11 -2.22 -2.22 17.44
N LEU A 12 -3.43 -1.67 17.47
CA LEU A 12 -3.84 -0.58 16.59
C LEU A 12 -3.56 0.82 17.18
N THR A 13 -3.11 0.94 18.44
CA THR A 13 -2.80 2.25 19.05
C THR A 13 -1.56 2.90 18.44
N ASP A 14 -0.68 2.10 17.84
CA ASP A 14 0.57 2.59 17.24
C ASP A 14 0.37 3.21 15.86
N VAL A 15 -0.84 3.11 15.29
CA VAL A 15 -1.14 3.71 13.99
C VAL A 15 -1.43 5.21 14.17
N PRO A 16 -0.64 6.11 13.57
CA PRO A 16 -0.86 7.55 13.71
C PRO A 16 -2.28 7.92 13.23
N LEU A 17 -2.95 8.81 13.97
CA LEU A 17 -4.37 9.22 13.82
C LEU A 17 -5.41 8.16 14.17
N LEU A 18 -5.22 6.90 13.76
CA LEU A 18 -6.16 5.80 14.08
C LEU A 18 -6.09 5.40 15.55
N GLY A 19 -4.91 5.46 16.16
CA GLY A 19 -4.72 5.14 17.57
C GLY A 19 -5.60 5.98 18.50
N TYR A 20 -5.73 7.29 18.23
CA TYR A 20 -6.58 8.17 19.05
C TYR A 20 -8.08 7.81 18.95
N VAL A 21 -8.56 7.49 17.74
CA VAL A 21 -9.96 7.07 17.56
C VAL A 21 -10.21 5.77 18.31
N ILE A 22 -9.26 4.83 18.24
CA ILE A 22 -9.35 3.52 18.88
C ILE A 22 -9.27 3.64 20.39
N THR A 23 -8.45 4.54 20.94
CA THR A 23 -8.44 4.80 22.40
C THR A 23 -9.78 5.35 22.88
N VAL A 24 -10.37 6.32 22.16
CA VAL A 24 -11.69 6.89 22.52
C VAL A 24 -12.78 5.82 22.46
N VAL A 25 -12.77 4.96 21.44
CA VAL A 25 -13.72 3.85 21.31
C VAL A 25 -13.52 2.83 22.44
N ASN A 26 -12.27 2.52 22.79
CA ASN A 26 -11.95 1.58 23.86
C ASN A 26 -12.36 2.12 25.24
N ASP A 27 -12.18 3.42 25.49
CA ASP A 27 -12.64 4.08 26.71
C ASP A 27 -14.16 4.02 26.83
N ALA A 28 -14.88 4.28 25.73
CA ALA A 28 -16.34 4.17 25.68
C ALA A 28 -16.82 2.73 25.94
N PHE A 29 -16.16 1.73 25.36
CA PHE A 29 -16.48 0.32 25.61
C PHE A 29 -16.17 -0.13 27.03
N THR A 30 -15.16 0.47 27.64
CA THR A 30 -14.81 0.22 29.04
C THR A 30 -15.88 0.76 29.98
N GLN A 31 -16.44 1.94 29.68
CA GLN A 31 -17.56 2.50 30.43
C GLN A 31 -18.85 1.69 30.29
N LEU A 32 -19.06 1.04 29.14
CA LEU A 32 -20.20 0.16 28.87
C LEU A 32 -20.04 -1.27 29.42
N SER A 33 -18.97 -1.55 30.16
CA SER A 33 -18.65 -2.86 30.75
C SER A 33 -18.77 -4.05 29.77
N LEU A 34 -18.52 -3.82 28.48
CA LEU A 34 -18.60 -4.87 27.46
C LEU A 34 -17.59 -5.98 27.75
N PRO A 35 -17.93 -7.26 27.52
CA PRO A 35 -16.99 -8.36 27.69
C PRO A 35 -15.86 -8.25 26.67
N PHE A 36 -14.66 -8.70 27.04
CA PHE A 36 -13.44 -8.54 26.26
C PHE A 36 -13.55 -9.11 24.84
N TRP A 37 -14.13 -10.30 24.68
CA TRP A 37 -14.32 -10.94 23.37
C TRP A 37 -15.13 -10.07 22.41
N LEU A 38 -16.17 -9.40 22.91
CA LEU A 38 -17.05 -8.56 22.11
C LEU A 38 -16.33 -7.29 21.67
N ARG A 39 -15.50 -6.70 22.55
CA ARG A 39 -14.65 -5.56 22.21
C ARG A 39 -13.68 -5.92 21.10
N SER A 40 -12.98 -7.05 21.22
CA SER A 40 -12.03 -7.53 20.21
C SER A 40 -12.70 -7.81 18.87
N LEU A 41 -13.91 -8.37 18.87
CA LEU A 41 -14.67 -8.61 17.64
C LEU A 41 -15.11 -7.31 16.98
N ILE A 42 -15.64 -6.36 17.75
CA ILE A 42 -16.03 -5.04 17.24
C ILE A 42 -14.82 -4.31 16.67
N GLU A 43 -13.68 -4.37 17.35
CA GLU A 43 -12.43 -3.78 16.91
C GLU A 43 -11.94 -4.38 15.59
N LEU A 44 -11.97 -5.71 15.43
CA LEU A 44 -11.62 -6.38 14.18
C LEU A 44 -12.54 -5.95 13.03
N VAL A 45 -13.85 -5.89 13.27
CA VAL A 45 -14.85 -5.45 12.28
C VAL A 45 -14.61 -3.99 11.90
N LEU A 46 -14.39 -3.11 12.88
CA LEU A 46 -14.08 -1.70 12.64
C LEU A 46 -12.79 -1.53 11.86
N ALA A 47 -11.72 -2.25 12.21
CA ALA A 47 -10.45 -2.23 11.49
C ALA A 47 -10.62 -2.68 10.04
N GLY A 48 -11.38 -3.75 9.79
CA GLY A 48 -11.71 -4.22 8.45
C GLY A 48 -12.50 -3.19 7.63
N LEU A 49 -13.54 -2.59 8.21
CA LEU A 49 -14.37 -1.57 7.56
C LEU A 49 -13.57 -0.30 7.26
N LEU A 50 -12.79 0.19 8.23
CA LEU A 50 -11.94 1.36 8.07
C LEU A 50 -10.83 1.11 7.05
N GLY A 51 -10.18 -0.04 7.11
CA GLY A 51 -9.16 -0.45 6.15
C GLY A 51 -9.73 -0.51 4.72
N TYR A 52 -10.91 -1.12 4.55
CA TYR A 52 -11.59 -1.17 3.26
C TYR A 52 -11.99 0.22 2.76
N ALA A 53 -12.59 1.06 3.62
CA ALA A 53 -12.99 2.42 3.26
C ALA A 53 -11.78 3.28 2.88
N LEU A 54 -10.67 3.16 3.62
CA LEU A 54 -9.42 3.85 3.35
C LEU A 54 -8.81 3.39 2.02
N LEU A 55 -8.74 2.07 1.77
CA LEU A 55 -8.27 1.53 0.49
C LEU A 55 -9.15 2.00 -0.67
N ARG A 56 -10.46 2.03 -0.49
CA ARG A 56 -11.39 2.55 -1.50
C ARG A 56 -11.20 4.03 -1.75
N LEU A 57 -10.94 4.82 -0.71
CA LEU A 57 -10.65 6.26 -0.82
C LEU A 57 -9.32 6.49 -1.53
N LEU A 58 -8.27 5.77 -1.14
CA LEU A 58 -6.95 5.79 -1.79
C LEU A 58 -7.07 5.41 -3.27
N ALA A 59 -7.82 4.35 -3.57
CA ALA A 59 -8.00 3.87 -4.93
C ALA A 59 -8.84 4.82 -5.80
N SER A 60 -9.84 5.48 -5.21
CA SER A 60 -10.70 6.41 -5.96
C SER A 60 -10.11 7.81 -6.11
N ARG A 61 -9.29 8.26 -5.14
CA ARG A 61 -8.85 9.66 -5.04
C ARG A 61 -7.35 9.83 -5.25
N LEU A 62 -6.54 8.95 -4.66
CA LEU A 62 -5.08 9.05 -4.72
C LEU A 62 -4.51 8.50 -6.03
N LEU A 63 -5.02 7.36 -6.48
CA LEU A 63 -4.62 6.69 -7.72
C LEU A 63 -4.76 7.56 -8.99
N PRO A 64 -5.86 8.29 -9.24
CA PRO A 64 -5.92 9.19 -10.39
C PRO A 64 -4.96 10.37 -10.28
N TRP A 65 -4.78 10.91 -9.07
CA TRP A 65 -3.83 12.00 -8.83
C TRP A 65 -2.39 11.53 -9.07
N LEU A 66 -2.01 10.38 -8.52
CA LEU A 66 -0.71 9.74 -8.78
C LEU A 66 -0.50 9.44 -10.25
N GLY A 67 -1.53 8.99 -10.96
CA GLY A 67 -1.46 8.75 -12.39
C GLY A 67 -1.09 10.04 -13.15
N THR A 68 -1.78 11.14 -12.88
CA THR A 68 -1.45 12.43 -13.50
C THR A 68 -0.08 12.97 -13.06
N ALA A 69 0.26 12.78 -11.78
CA ALA A 69 1.51 13.27 -11.20
C ALA A 69 2.73 12.47 -11.67
N LEU A 70 2.61 11.18 -12.01
CA LEU A 70 3.69 10.37 -12.57
C LEU A 70 3.87 10.54 -14.08
N VAL A 71 2.79 10.76 -14.83
CA VAL A 71 2.89 10.87 -16.29
C VAL A 71 3.72 12.07 -16.70
N THR A 72 3.48 13.23 -16.08
CA THR A 72 4.20 14.47 -16.40
C THR A 72 5.73 14.36 -16.26
N PRO A 73 6.30 13.94 -15.11
CA PRO A 73 7.73 13.75 -14.98
C PRO A 73 8.26 12.60 -15.83
N ALA A 74 7.49 11.53 -16.05
CA ALA A 74 7.93 10.44 -16.92
C ALA A 74 8.10 10.89 -18.38
N VAL A 75 7.19 11.73 -18.89
CA VAL A 75 7.31 12.35 -20.22
C VAL A 75 8.51 13.29 -20.25
N LEU A 76 8.68 14.13 -19.22
CA LEU A 76 9.80 15.08 -19.15
C LEU A 76 11.16 14.37 -19.12
N VAL A 77 11.27 13.28 -18.36
CA VAL A 77 12.48 12.43 -18.33
C VAL A 77 12.67 11.77 -19.70
N GLY A 78 11.61 11.30 -20.35
CA GLY A 78 11.67 10.77 -21.72
C GLY A 78 12.22 11.78 -22.72
N ASP A 79 11.73 13.02 -22.68
CA ASP A 79 12.20 14.11 -23.54
C ASP A 79 13.67 14.48 -23.25
N LEU A 80 14.05 14.50 -21.98
CA LEU A 80 15.43 14.78 -21.58
C LEU A 80 16.38 13.66 -22.06
N VAL A 81 16.01 12.40 -21.86
CA VAL A 81 16.76 11.24 -22.34
C VAL A 81 16.86 11.25 -23.87
N ARG A 82 15.76 11.53 -24.57
CA ARG A 82 15.75 11.67 -26.04
C ARG A 82 16.71 12.76 -26.50
N THR A 83 16.66 13.93 -25.88
CA THR A 83 17.53 15.07 -26.22
C THR A 83 18.99 14.73 -25.99
N LEU A 84 19.30 14.08 -24.86
CA LEU A 84 20.66 13.74 -24.46
C LEU A 84 21.26 12.64 -25.35
N LEU A 85 20.46 11.65 -25.75
CA LEU A 85 20.88 10.58 -26.68
C LEU A 85 21.01 11.06 -28.12
N LEU A 86 20.23 12.04 -28.56
CA LEU A 86 20.31 12.61 -29.92
C LEU A 86 21.39 13.71 -30.05
N LEU A 87 21.87 14.27 -28.94
CA LEU A 87 22.92 15.28 -28.92
C LEU A 87 24.21 14.83 -29.64
N PRO A 88 24.75 13.61 -29.40
CA PRO A 88 25.93 13.14 -30.12
C PRO A 88 25.68 12.95 -31.63
N ASP A 89 24.50 12.46 -32.03
CA ASP A 89 24.12 12.35 -33.45
C ASP A 89 24.12 13.73 -34.12
N LEU A 90 23.52 14.73 -33.46
CA LEU A 90 23.50 16.10 -33.94
C LEU A 90 24.90 16.73 -34.03
N ALA A 91 25.81 16.37 -33.11
CA ALA A 91 27.20 16.81 -33.15
C ALA A 91 27.97 16.17 -34.33
N VAL A 92 27.81 14.86 -34.54
CA VAL A 92 28.47 14.10 -35.61
C VAL A 92 27.97 14.55 -36.99
N SER A 93 26.66 14.70 -37.16
CA SER A 93 26.05 15.16 -38.41
C SER A 93 26.44 16.60 -38.75
N ARG A 94 26.47 17.51 -37.77
CA ARG A 94 27.01 18.88 -37.97
C ARG A 94 28.50 18.88 -38.31
N GLY A 95 29.29 18.04 -37.63
CA GLY A 95 30.72 17.90 -37.88
C GLY A 95 31.02 17.45 -39.31
N MET A 96 30.33 16.41 -39.79
CA MET A 96 30.53 15.90 -41.16
C MET A 96 30.03 16.86 -42.24
N ARG A 97 28.90 17.55 -42.00
CA ARG A 97 28.43 18.58 -42.94
C ARG A 97 29.41 19.74 -43.07
N ARG A 98 30.06 20.17 -41.98
CA ARG A 98 31.13 21.18 -42.03
C ARG A 98 32.34 20.72 -42.85
N LEU A 99 32.59 19.41 -42.91
CA LEU A 99 33.65 18.80 -43.71
C LEU A 99 33.21 18.50 -45.16
N GLY A 100 32.00 18.91 -45.57
CA GLY A 100 31.46 18.64 -46.90
C GLY A 100 31.15 17.16 -47.17
N ARG A 101 31.06 16.32 -46.12
CA ARG A 101 30.77 14.88 -46.23
C ARG A 101 29.33 14.57 -45.83
N ILE A 102 28.78 13.54 -46.48
CA ILE A 102 27.48 12.99 -46.14
C ILE A 102 27.65 12.09 -44.90
N PRO A 103 26.82 12.24 -43.85
CA PRO A 103 26.88 11.36 -42.69
C PRO A 103 26.58 9.91 -43.08
N PRO A 104 27.25 8.92 -42.47
CA PRO A 104 27.02 7.51 -42.72
C PRO A 104 25.63 7.11 -42.22
N GLU A 105 25.02 6.16 -42.92
CA GLU A 105 23.65 5.69 -42.68
C GLU A 105 23.41 5.16 -41.25
N VAL A 106 24.46 4.61 -40.61
CA VAL A 106 24.44 4.11 -39.23
C VAL A 106 24.00 5.19 -38.23
N VAL A 107 24.36 6.45 -38.48
CA VAL A 107 24.01 7.58 -37.62
C VAL A 107 22.50 7.84 -37.67
N TYR A 108 21.90 7.77 -38.87
CA TYR A 108 20.45 7.88 -39.06
C TYR A 108 19.68 6.68 -38.49
N ALA A 109 20.23 5.47 -38.63
CA ALA A 109 19.65 4.26 -38.05
C ALA A 109 19.60 4.36 -36.51
N TYR A 110 20.67 4.84 -35.89
CA TYR A 110 20.74 5.07 -34.44
C TYR A 110 19.67 6.06 -33.97
N GLY A 111 19.57 7.24 -34.60
CA GLY A 111 18.56 8.24 -34.26
C GLY A 111 17.13 7.69 -34.35
N THR A 112 16.86 6.85 -35.35
CA THR A 112 15.57 6.17 -35.52
C THR A 112 15.26 5.20 -34.39
N VAL A 113 16.24 4.38 -33.96
CA VAL A 113 16.09 3.45 -32.85
C VAL A 113 15.83 4.19 -31.54
N VAL A 114 16.58 5.26 -31.27
CA VAL A 114 16.39 6.09 -30.07
C VAL A 114 14.98 6.69 -30.03
N MET A 115 14.54 7.33 -31.13
CA MET A 115 13.19 7.91 -31.20
C MET A 115 12.12 6.85 -30.99
N THR A 116 12.22 5.70 -31.69
CA THR A 116 11.24 4.62 -31.60
C THR A 116 11.15 4.06 -30.17
N SER A 117 12.29 3.94 -29.49
CA SER A 117 12.36 3.39 -28.13
C SER A 117 11.72 4.32 -27.11
N VAL A 118 12.00 5.63 -27.20
CA VAL A 118 11.39 6.64 -26.33
C VAL A 118 9.89 6.75 -26.60
N ASP A 119 9.47 6.77 -27.86
CA ASP A 119 8.06 6.80 -28.23
C ASP A 119 7.31 5.55 -27.74
N LEU A 120 7.95 4.37 -27.78
CA LEU A 120 7.40 3.13 -27.23
C LEU A 120 7.23 3.24 -25.71
N PHE A 121 8.26 3.73 -25.01
CA PHE A 121 8.22 3.96 -23.58
C PHE A 121 7.08 4.92 -23.20
N GLU A 122 6.97 6.05 -23.89
CA GLU A 122 5.92 7.04 -23.63
C GLU A 122 4.53 6.46 -23.89
N LYS A 123 4.35 5.71 -24.98
CA LYS A 123 3.10 4.97 -25.27
C LYS A 123 2.77 3.97 -24.18
N VAL A 124 3.75 3.24 -23.67
CA VAL A 124 3.56 2.26 -22.58
C VAL A 124 3.12 2.98 -21.30
N VAL A 125 3.80 4.06 -20.92
CA VAL A 125 3.44 4.86 -19.74
C VAL A 125 2.03 5.44 -19.87
N ARG A 126 1.72 6.09 -20.99
CA ARG A 126 0.39 6.66 -21.27
C ARG A 126 -0.72 5.61 -21.34
N ARG A 127 -0.40 4.34 -21.62
CA ARG A 127 -1.39 3.26 -21.73
C ARG A 127 -1.53 2.45 -20.43
N LEU A 128 -0.49 2.34 -19.62
CA LEU A 128 -0.52 1.64 -18.32
C LEU A 128 -1.16 2.49 -17.23
N VAL A 129 -0.86 3.79 -17.19
CA VAL A 129 -1.38 4.69 -16.14
C VAL A 129 -2.92 4.76 -16.12
N PRO A 130 -3.63 4.86 -17.26
CA PRO A 130 -5.09 4.80 -17.27
C PRO A 130 -5.63 3.42 -16.90
N LYS A 131 -4.88 2.33 -17.15
CA LYS A 131 -5.29 0.99 -16.73
C LYS A 131 -5.19 0.81 -15.22
N LEU A 132 -4.22 1.44 -14.56
CA LEU A 132 -4.19 1.56 -13.10
C LEU A 132 -5.38 2.37 -12.60
N ALA A 133 -5.76 3.43 -13.30
CA ALA A 133 -7.00 4.16 -12.99
C ALA A 133 -8.26 3.33 -13.29
N ALA A 134 -8.23 2.35 -14.21
CA ALA A 134 -9.34 1.43 -14.46
C ALA A 134 -9.55 0.43 -13.31
N VAL A 135 -8.54 0.19 -12.48
CA VAL A 135 -8.69 -0.53 -11.20
C VAL A 135 -9.63 0.20 -10.24
N LYS A 136 -9.90 1.50 -10.45
CA LYS A 136 -10.99 2.25 -9.77
C LYS A 136 -12.36 1.58 -9.95
N ASN A 137 -12.58 0.98 -11.12
CA ASN A 137 -13.79 0.23 -11.45
C ASN A 137 -13.60 -1.28 -11.25
N GLY A 138 -12.45 -1.70 -10.73
CA GLY A 138 -12.19 -3.08 -10.38
C GLY A 138 -13.24 -3.57 -9.39
N SER A 139 -13.73 -4.79 -9.64
CA SER A 139 -14.65 -5.51 -8.75
C SER A 139 -14.19 -5.34 -7.30
N GLY A 140 -15.12 -5.06 -6.38
CA GLY A 140 -14.83 -4.90 -4.94
C GLY A 140 -14.00 -6.05 -4.36
N ILE A 141 -14.01 -7.21 -5.02
CA ILE A 141 -13.14 -8.37 -4.77
C ILE A 141 -11.65 -8.00 -4.79
N VAL A 142 -11.17 -7.18 -5.73
CA VAL A 142 -9.75 -6.79 -5.80
C VAL A 142 -9.34 -6.00 -4.55
N LEU A 143 -10.20 -5.09 -4.09
CA LEU A 143 -9.96 -4.33 -2.86
C LEU A 143 -9.99 -5.24 -1.62
N VAL A 144 -10.88 -6.23 -1.59
CA VAL A 144 -10.92 -7.22 -0.52
C VAL A 144 -9.66 -8.08 -0.51
N VAL A 145 -9.22 -8.60 -1.66
CA VAL A 145 -7.97 -9.38 -1.78
C VAL A 145 -6.78 -8.54 -1.33
N LEU A 146 -6.70 -7.27 -1.78
CA LEU A 146 -5.64 -6.36 -1.37
C LEU A 146 -5.67 -6.09 0.14
N LEU A 147 -6.85 -5.90 0.73
CA LEU A 147 -7.03 -5.72 2.17
C LEU A 147 -6.53 -6.94 2.93
N VAL A 148 -6.90 -8.16 2.49
CA VAL A 148 -6.45 -9.42 3.11
C VAL A 148 -4.93 -9.54 3.02
N VAL A 149 -4.33 -9.27 1.86
CA VAL A 149 -2.87 -9.33 1.70
C VAL A 149 -2.17 -8.32 2.62
N LEU A 150 -2.62 -7.07 2.65
CA LEU A 150 -2.05 -6.03 3.52
C LEU A 150 -2.21 -6.40 4.99
N PHE A 151 -3.36 -6.95 5.37
CA PHE A 151 -3.63 -7.42 6.72
C PHE A 151 -2.72 -8.59 7.11
N LEU A 152 -2.50 -9.56 6.23
CA LEU A 152 -1.58 -10.68 6.48
C LEU A 152 -0.13 -10.22 6.61
N VAL A 153 0.29 -9.27 5.76
CA VAL A 153 1.63 -8.66 5.83
C VAL A 153 1.80 -7.91 7.15
N TRP A 154 0.83 -7.06 7.51
CA TRP A 154 0.82 -6.37 8.80
C TRP A 154 0.86 -7.34 9.98
N ASN A 155 0.02 -8.38 9.95
CA ASN A 155 -0.02 -9.42 10.98
C ASN A 155 1.31 -10.17 11.14
N SER A 156 2.08 -10.34 10.06
CA SER A 156 3.41 -10.97 10.13
C SER A 156 4.52 -10.05 10.64
N GLN A 157 4.33 -8.74 10.57
CA GLN A 157 5.35 -7.74 10.90
C GLN A 157 5.10 -7.03 12.24
N SER A 158 3.87 -7.08 12.74
CA SER A 158 3.48 -6.44 14.00
C SER A 158 3.38 -7.45 15.13
N CYS A 159 3.94 -7.09 16.29
CA CYS A 159 3.76 -7.81 17.55
C CYS A 159 2.73 -7.05 18.39
N ALA A 160 1.70 -7.73 18.87
CA ALA A 160 0.77 -7.14 19.83
C ALA A 160 1.52 -6.86 21.14
N GLY A 161 1.55 -5.60 21.60
CA GLY A 161 2.26 -5.19 22.81
C GLY A 161 3.67 -4.62 22.63
N GLY A 162 4.14 -4.42 21.39
CA GLY A 162 5.49 -3.91 21.10
C GLY A 162 6.57 -5.01 21.11
N PRO A 163 7.83 -4.68 20.80
CA PRO A 163 8.93 -5.63 20.85
C PRO A 163 9.18 -6.02 22.33
N PRO A 164 8.99 -7.28 22.72
CA PRO A 164 9.12 -7.68 24.11
C PRO A 164 10.60 -7.65 24.54
N ALA A 165 10.85 -7.31 25.80
CA ALA A 165 12.20 -7.34 26.37
C ALA A 165 12.78 -8.77 26.41
N ASP A 166 11.93 -9.80 26.64
CA ASP A 166 12.34 -11.21 26.81
C ASP A 166 11.30 -12.24 26.29
N GLY A 167 10.34 -11.84 25.45
CA GLY A 167 9.15 -12.66 25.10
C GLY A 167 9.05 -13.10 23.63
N ALA A 168 8.24 -14.14 23.36
CA ALA A 168 7.86 -14.52 22.00
C ALA A 168 6.83 -13.53 21.44
N CYS A 169 7.07 -13.00 20.24
CA CYS A 169 6.14 -12.11 19.55
C CYS A 169 4.79 -12.80 19.32
N VAL A 170 3.72 -12.24 19.89
CA VAL A 170 2.34 -12.71 19.66
C VAL A 170 1.75 -11.91 18.51
N SER A 171 1.38 -12.59 17.42
CA SER A 171 0.74 -11.93 16.29
C SER A 171 -0.65 -11.42 16.67
N PRO A 172 -1.14 -10.31 16.08
CA PRO A 172 -2.49 -9.80 16.30
C PRO A 172 -3.59 -10.85 16.10
N ILE A 173 -3.46 -11.72 15.09
CA ILE A 173 -4.38 -12.86 14.87
C ILE A 173 -4.38 -13.83 16.05
N THR A 174 -3.22 -14.14 16.61
CA THR A 174 -3.11 -15.05 17.75
C THR A 174 -3.84 -14.46 18.96
N HIS A 175 -3.72 -13.15 19.17
CA HIS A 175 -4.44 -12.45 20.22
C HIS A 175 -5.97 -12.54 20.03
N TRP A 176 -6.48 -12.25 18.84
CA TRP A 176 -7.92 -12.34 18.56
C TRP A 176 -8.45 -13.77 18.64
N THR A 177 -7.74 -14.76 18.10
CA THR A 177 -8.15 -16.16 18.13
C THR A 177 -8.17 -16.74 19.54
N THR A 178 -7.19 -16.37 20.38
CA THR A 178 -7.17 -16.75 21.80
C THR A 178 -8.33 -16.14 22.56
N SER A 179 -8.70 -14.89 22.26
CA SER A 179 -9.86 -14.22 22.86
C SER A 179 -11.20 -14.88 22.47
N LEU A 180 -11.24 -15.50 21.30
CA LEU A 180 -12.42 -16.17 20.77
C LEU A 180 -12.56 -17.60 21.33
N SER A 181 -11.44 -18.30 21.55
CA SER A 181 -11.46 -19.63 22.15
C SER A 181 -11.88 -19.59 23.62
N THR A 182 -11.46 -18.57 24.39
CA THR A 182 -11.91 -18.38 25.78
C THR A 182 -13.42 -18.20 25.88
N TRP A 183 -14.03 -17.45 24.96
CA TRP A 183 -15.48 -17.30 24.88
C TRP A 183 -16.21 -18.63 24.63
N PHE A 184 -15.73 -19.45 23.69
CA PHE A 184 -16.33 -20.76 23.43
C PHE A 184 -16.27 -21.67 24.66
N THR A 185 -15.18 -21.61 25.44
CA THR A 185 -15.08 -22.37 26.68
C THR A 185 -16.03 -21.87 27.77
N GLU A 186 -16.25 -20.55 27.89
CA GLU A 186 -17.22 -19.97 28.84
C GLU A 186 -18.66 -20.37 28.49
N LEU A 187 -19.04 -20.31 27.21
CA LEU A 187 -20.37 -20.76 26.77
C LEU A 187 -20.58 -22.25 27.04
N GLY A 188 -19.62 -23.10 26.72
CA GLY A 188 -19.71 -24.55 26.96
C GLY A 188 -19.80 -24.92 28.44
N ALA A 189 -19.19 -24.14 29.33
CA ALA A 189 -19.29 -24.35 30.78
C ALA A 189 -20.66 -23.93 31.36
N THR A 190 -21.39 -23.06 30.68
CA THR A 190 -22.71 -22.58 31.13
C THR A 190 -23.82 -23.60 30.83
N ASP A 191 -23.62 -24.46 29.82
CA ASP A 191 -24.58 -25.48 29.40
C ASP A 191 -24.55 -26.76 30.28
N GLN A 192 -23.60 -26.85 31.22
CA GLN A 192 -23.46 -27.98 32.15
C GLN A 192 -24.03 -27.72 33.56
N ARG A 193 -24.69 -26.58 33.80
CA ARG A 193 -25.35 -26.25 35.07
C ARG A 193 -26.86 -26.28 34.92
#